data_AF-A0A4S0MXV1-F1
#
_entry.id   AF-A0A4S0MXV1-F1
#
_cell.length_a   1.000
_cell.length_b   1.000
_cell.length_c   1.000
_cell.angle_alpha   90.00
_cell.angle_beta   90.00
_cell.angle_gamma   90.00
#
_symmetry.space_group_name_H-M   'P 1'
#
loop_
_entity.id
_entity.type
_entity.pdbx_description
1 polymer ?
#
loop_
_entity_poly.entity_id
_entity_poly.type
_entity_poly.pdbx_seq_one_letter_code
_entity_poly.pdbx_strand_id
1 'polypeptide(L)' 'MALRIGGAVLDLDRGTLRRDGEIVPVRPKTLELLAYLTRNPGRVLSKDELLQAVWPGII' A
#
# COMPACT_ATOMS: atom_id res chain seq x y z
N MET A 1 -11.28 6.12 2.70
CA MET A 1 -10.07 6.97 2.69
C MET A 1 -9.24 6.67 1.45
N ALA A 2 -8.77 7.71 0.77
CA ALA A 2 -7.93 7.59 -0.43
C ALA A 2 -6.51 8.17 -0.18
N LEU A 3 -5.49 7.45 -0.62
CA LEU A 3 -4.08 7.88 -0.57
C LEU A 3 -3.54 8.07 -1.98
N ARG A 4 -2.70 9.09 -2.21
CA ARG A 4 -2.11 9.38 -3.53
C ARG A 4 -0.64 8.98 -3.56
N ILE A 5 -0.25 8.30 -4.64
CA ILE A 5 1.14 7.89 -4.91
C ILE A 5 1.45 8.30 -6.35
N GLY A 6 2.05 9.49 -6.54
CA GLY A 6 2.22 10.07 -7.87
C GLY A 6 0.88 10.18 -8.62
N GLY A 7 0.81 9.60 -9.83
CA GLY A 7 -0.42 9.52 -10.64
C GLY A 7 -1.44 8.46 -10.21
N ALA A 8 -1.12 7.67 -9.17
CA ALA A 8 -1.99 6.61 -8.69
C ALA A 8 -2.77 7.02 -7.42
N VAL A 9 -3.97 6.44 -7.26
CA VAL A 9 -4.85 6.63 -6.10
C VAL A 9 -5.18 5.26 -5.51
N LEU A 10 -4.84 5.08 -4.24
CA LEU A 10 -5.14 3.90 -3.45
C LEU A 10 -6.41 4.17 -2.64
N ASP A 11 -7.51 3.52 -2.99
CA ASP A 11 -8.77 3.59 -2.24
C ASP A 11 -8.82 2.41 -1.26
N LEU A 12 -8.68 2.72 0.03
CA LEU A 12 -8.60 1.72 1.08
C LEU A 12 -9.97 1.19 1.50
N ASP A 13 -11.04 1.94 1.30
CA ASP A 13 -12.38 1.49 1.63
C ASP A 13 -12.86 0.50 0.58
N ARG A 14 -12.50 0.75 -0.68
CA ARG A 14 -12.86 -0.10 -1.82
C ARG A 14 -11.85 -1.21 -2.09
N GLY A 15 -10.66 -1.14 -1.49
CA GLY A 15 -9.58 -2.10 -1.74
C GLY A 15 -9.03 -2.03 -3.17
N THR A 16 -9.00 -0.84 -3.78
CA THR A 16 -8.62 -0.68 -5.21
C THR A 16 -7.45 0.27 -5.39
N LEU A 17 -6.64 0.00 -6.41
CA LEU A 17 -5.66 0.93 -6.95
C LEU A 17 -6.19 1.47 -8.28
N ARG A 18 -6.14 2.79 -8.46
CA ARG A 18 -6.41 3.43 -9.75
C ARG A 18 -5.19 4.16 -10.24
N ARG A 19 -4.90 4.08 -11.52
CA ARG A 19 -3.85 4.87 -12.18
C ARG A 19 -4.44 5.50 -13.42
N ASP A 20 -4.29 6.82 -13.54
CA ASP A 20 -4.82 7.58 -14.68
C ASP A 20 -6.33 7.35 -14.93
N GLY A 21 -7.09 7.10 -13.85
CA GLY A 21 -8.52 6.85 -13.88
C GLY A 21 -8.92 5.37 -14.00
N GLU A 22 -8.03 4.47 -14.38
CA GLU A 22 -8.31 3.04 -14.60
C GLU A 22 -8.00 2.19 -13.36
N ILE A 23 -8.77 1.13 -13.13
CA ILE A 23 -8.49 0.18 -12.03
C ILE A 23 -7.30 -0.69 -12.41
N VAL A 24 -6.28 -0.69 -11.56
CA VAL A 24 -5.15 -1.61 -11.64
C VAL A 24 -5.39 -2.75 -10.66
N PRO A 25 -5.59 -3.99 -11.13
CA PRO A 25 -5.79 -5.12 -10.24
C PRO A 25 -4.52 -5.37 -9.43
N VAL A 26 -4.67 -5.38 -8.11
CA VAL A 26 -3.61 -5.68 -7.16
C VAL A 26 -4.11 -6.69 -6.14
N ARG A 27 -3.21 -7.54 -5.66
CA ARG A 27 -3.54 -8.48 -4.59
C ARG A 27 -3.77 -7.70 -3.28
N PRO A 28 -4.66 -8.17 -2.39
CA PRO A 28 -4.93 -7.48 -1.11
C PRO A 28 -3.66 -7.13 -0.32
N LYS A 29 -2.70 -8.06 -0.21
CA LYS A 29 -1.43 -7.80 0.50
C LYS A 29 -0.54 -6.77 -0.17
N THR A 30 -0.57 -6.66 -1.49
CA THR A 30 0.14 -5.59 -2.20
C THR A 30 -0.50 -4.24 -1.91
N LEU A 31 -1.84 -4.16 -1.84
CA LEU A 31 -2.56 -2.95 -1.47
C LEU A 31 -2.21 -2.50 -0.04
N GLU A 32 -2.20 -3.42 0.92
CA GLU A 32 -1.79 -3.16 2.31
C GLU A 32 -0.35 -2.63 2.40
N LEU A 33 0.59 -3.24 1.66
CA LEU A 33 1.98 -2.76 1.60
C LEU A 33 2.05 -1.33 1.05
N LEU A 34 1.38 -1.04 -0.07
CA LEU A 34 1.34 0.31 -0.63
C LEU A 34 0.73 1.32 0.35
N ALA A 35 -0.31 0.93 1.09
CA ALA A 35 -0.91 1.77 2.12
C ALA A 35 0.08 2.07 3.24
N TYR A 36 0.84 1.06 3.70
CA TYR A 36 1.83 1.21 4.75
C TYR A 36 2.98 2.14 4.32
N LEU A 37 3.51 1.96 3.11
CA LEU A 37 4.53 2.83 2.54
C LEU A 37 4.05 4.28 2.44
N THR A 38 2.82 4.49 1.96
CA THR A 38 2.26 5.84 1.74
C THR A 38 1.97 6.58 3.04
N ARG A 39 1.69 5.85 4.12
CA ARG A 39 1.51 6.41 5.48
C ARG A 39 2.84 6.76 6.17
N ASN A 40 3.98 6.33 5.64
CA ASN A 40 5.31 6.57 6.19
C ASN A 40 6.22 7.35 5.20
N PRO A 41 5.82 8.56 4.75
CA PRO A 41 6.60 9.30 3.76
C PRO A 41 7.96 9.74 4.32
N GLY A 42 8.99 9.70 3.47
CA GLY A 42 10.33 10.20 3.80
C GLY A 42 11.14 9.31 4.77
N ARG A 43 10.63 8.13 5.11
CA ARG A 43 11.33 7.15 5.96
C ARG A 43 11.85 5.98 5.13
N VAL A 44 13.07 5.55 5.41
CA VAL A 44 13.56 4.24 5.00
C VAL A 44 13.02 3.21 5.99
N LEU A 45 12.32 2.19 5.48
CA LEU A 45 11.72 1.12 6.28
C LEU A 45 12.52 -0.15 6.08
N SER A 46 12.81 -0.88 7.15
CA SER A 46 13.53 -2.16 7.06
C SER A 46 12.61 -3.27 6.55
N LYS A 47 13.22 -4.35 6.04
CA LYS A 47 12.46 -5.55 5.66
C LYS A 47 11.67 -6.12 6.85
N ASP A 48 12.28 -6.15 8.04
CA ASP A 48 11.63 -6.68 9.24
C ASP A 48 10.45 -5.81 9.70
N GLU A 49 10.57 -4.48 9.60
CA GLU A 49 9.46 -3.56 9.87
C GLU A 49 8.30 -3.80 8.90
N LEU A 50 8.58 -3.95 7.60
CA LEU A 50 7.56 -4.25 6.60
C LEU A 50 6.90 -5.62 6.81
N LEU A 51 7.69 -6.64 7.14
CA LEU A 51 7.17 -7.98 7.43
C LEU A 51 6.27 -7.95 8.66
N GLN A 52 6.69 -7.34 9.76
CA GLN A 52 5.87 -7.24 10.97
C GLN A 52 4.58 -6.44 10.75
N ALA A 53 4.65 -5.37 9.96
CA ALA A 53 3.50 -4.51 9.74
C ALA A 53 2.45 -5.10 8.78
N VAL A 54 2.87 -5.81 7.73
CA VAL A 54 1.97 -6.25 6.64
C VAL A 54 1.77 -7.77 6.62
N TRP A 55 2.74 -8.54 7.13
CA TRP A 55 2.71 -10.00 7.19
C TRP A 55 3.08 -10.52 8.59
N PRO A 56 2.26 -10.23 9.61
CA PRO A 56 2.53 -10.71 10.96
C PRO A 56 2.61 -12.24 10.98
N GLY A 57 3.64 -12.78 11.63
CA GLY A 57 3.82 -14.23 11.81
C GLY A 57 4.54 -14.98 10.68
N ILE A 58 5.16 -14.29 9.72
CA ILE A 58 6.05 -14.92 8.72
C ILE A 58 7.51 -14.93 9.21
N ILE A 59 7.77 -15.37 10.45
CA ILE A 59 9.14 -15.55 10.99
C ILE A 59 9.23 -16.90 11.70
#